data_AF-A0A7S4S4Z2-F1
#
_entry.id   AF-A0A7S4S4Z2-F1
#
_cell.length_a   1.000
_cell.length_b   1.000
_cell.length_c   1.000
_cell.angle_alpha   90.00
_cell.angle_beta   90.00
_cell.angle_gamma   90.00
#
_symmetry.space_group_name_H-M   'P 1'
#
loop_
_entity.id
_entity.type
_entity.pdbx_description
1 polymer ?
#
loop_
_entity_poly.entity_id
_entity_poly.type
_entity_poly.pdbx_seq_one_letter_code
_entity_poly.pdbx_strand_id
1 'polypeptide(L)'
;QAATPPPPRVVPRLSMAARGLRALAALPPQRRLLAAVVVAGACWAPVGGAGGSRPLARRGTADKLTGVHIQCQVCKMAMKEARTRARDEDIRDESALSRLMQNLCWSTKREGQWVAMLDIERNKEGSGLLLHKKDRVGECRAECQAVQHACVKAVEGRQKAAVAMLSDLAGLAKLQNTVCERPCKKRELPPLSSRWVGEKFKVAGSAGSAAVRDADYRGLYRREEL
;
A
#
# COMPACT_ATOMS: atom_id res chain seq x y z
N GLN A 1 12.38 -42.96 -31.25
CA GLN A 1 13.12 -43.41 -30.05
C GLN A 1 14.29 -42.45 -29.85
N ALA A 2 14.71 -42.25 -28.59
CA ALA A 2 15.71 -41.29 -28.08
C ALA A 2 15.13 -39.92 -27.67
N ALA A 3 15.45 -39.36 -26.50
CA ALA A 3 16.06 -39.89 -25.28
C ALA A 3 15.60 -38.98 -24.14
N THR A 4 15.09 -39.55 -23.05
CA THR A 4 14.65 -38.81 -21.86
C THR A 4 15.86 -38.26 -21.09
N PRO A 5 15.81 -37.01 -20.62
CA PRO A 5 16.90 -36.42 -19.84
C PRO A 5 17.02 -37.07 -18.45
N PRO A 6 18.24 -37.19 -17.90
CA PRO A 6 18.45 -37.77 -16.57
C PRO A 6 17.95 -36.84 -15.46
N PRO A 7 17.50 -37.40 -14.31
CA PRO A 7 17.02 -36.62 -13.17
C PRO A 7 18.15 -35.86 -12.45
N PRO A 8 17.86 -34.71 -11.83
CA PRO A 8 18.84 -33.93 -11.09
C PRO A 8 19.31 -34.64 -9.81
N ARG A 9 20.62 -34.54 -9.53
CA ARG A 9 21.25 -35.08 -8.31
C ARG A 9 20.85 -34.27 -7.08
N VAL A 10 20.39 -34.98 -6.04
CA VAL A 10 20.12 -34.43 -4.71
C VAL A 10 21.45 -34.32 -3.96
N VAL A 11 21.83 -33.11 -3.57
CA VAL A 11 22.94 -32.86 -2.63
C VAL A 11 22.40 -32.76 -1.20
N PRO A 12 23.04 -33.42 -0.21
CA PRO A 12 22.58 -33.38 1.18
C PRO A 12 22.84 -32.02 1.84
N ARG A 13 21.85 -31.62 2.65
CA ARG A 13 21.88 -30.43 3.52
C ARG A 13 22.94 -30.59 4.60
N LEU A 14 23.92 -29.69 4.63
CA LEU A 14 24.78 -29.48 5.80
C LEU A 14 24.03 -28.62 6.82
N SER A 15 23.69 -29.26 7.93
CA SER A 15 23.16 -28.67 9.15
C SER A 15 24.32 -28.08 9.95
N MET A 16 24.35 -26.77 10.16
CA MET A 16 25.21 -26.15 11.17
C MET A 16 24.36 -25.66 12.33
N ALA A 17 24.57 -26.34 13.45
CA ALA A 17 23.99 -26.04 14.74
C ALA A 17 24.65 -24.80 15.38
N ALA A 18 23.82 -24.10 16.15
CA ALA A 18 24.08 -23.51 17.46
C ALA A 18 25.35 -22.65 17.67
N ARG A 19 25.12 -21.41 18.13
CA ARG A 19 25.76 -20.82 19.32
C ARG A 19 25.26 -19.38 19.52
N GLY A 20 25.01 -18.99 20.77
CA GLY A 20 24.97 -17.57 21.16
C GLY A 20 23.85 -17.18 22.11
N LEU A 21 23.96 -17.60 23.38
CA LEU A 21 23.23 -17.04 24.51
C LEU A 21 23.81 -15.67 24.94
N ARG A 22 22.98 -14.89 25.65
CA ARG A 22 23.25 -13.69 26.50
C ARG A 22 23.32 -12.36 25.72
N ALA A 23 22.73 -11.26 26.17
CA ALA A 23 22.48 -10.83 27.54
C ALA A 23 21.17 -10.03 27.68
N LEU A 24 20.46 -10.26 28.79
CA LEU A 24 19.37 -9.43 29.30
C LEU A 24 19.99 -8.16 29.91
N ALA A 25 19.74 -7.00 29.29
CA ALA A 25 20.04 -5.71 29.90
C ALA A 25 18.90 -5.33 30.85
N ALA A 26 19.26 -5.15 32.12
CA ALA A 26 18.39 -4.69 33.20
C ALA A 26 17.94 -3.22 32.95
N LEU A 27 16.65 -2.96 33.11
CA LEU A 27 16.07 -1.62 33.14
C LEU A 27 15.93 -1.16 34.61
N PRO A 28 16.30 0.08 34.96
CA PRO A 28 16.02 0.64 36.28
C PRO A 28 14.54 1.05 36.43
N PRO A 29 13.98 0.98 37.66
CA PRO A 29 12.62 1.42 37.96
C PRO A 29 12.57 2.90 38.42
N GLN A 30 11.35 3.44 38.41
CA GLN A 30 10.89 4.71 39.02
C GLN A 30 11.12 5.98 38.16
N ARG A 31 10.21 6.94 38.05
CA ARG A 31 9.28 7.48 39.06
C ARG A 31 7.95 7.92 38.46
N ARG A 32 6.90 7.66 39.23
CA ARG A 32 5.59 8.33 39.14
C ARG A 32 5.74 9.77 39.62
N LEU A 33 5.21 10.72 38.85
CA LEU A 33 4.78 12.02 39.36
C LEU A 33 3.39 12.30 38.79
N LEU A 34 2.43 12.31 39.72
CA LEU A 34 1.06 12.79 39.55
C LEU A 34 1.11 14.32 39.54
N ALA A 35 0.49 14.95 38.56
CA ALA A 35 0.02 16.33 38.68
C ALA A 35 -1.29 16.45 37.89
N ALA A 36 -2.39 16.20 38.60
CA ALA A 36 -3.72 16.61 38.18
C ALA A 36 -3.81 18.13 38.34
N VAL A 37 -4.10 18.83 37.25
CA VAL A 37 -4.61 20.21 37.31
C VAL A 37 -5.94 20.22 36.57
N VAL A 38 -7.00 20.14 37.39
CA VAL A 38 -8.39 20.38 36.98
C VAL A 38 -8.55 21.90 36.96
N VAL A 39 -8.77 22.49 35.77
CA VAL A 39 -9.36 23.82 35.66
C VAL A 39 -10.75 23.65 35.07
N ALA A 40 -11.73 23.70 35.95
CA ALA A 40 -13.13 23.85 35.61
C ALA A 40 -13.37 25.29 35.15
N GLY A 41 -13.56 25.48 33.84
CA GLY A 41 -14.02 26.72 33.24
C GLY A 41 -15.38 26.50 32.60
N ALA A 42 -16.44 26.70 33.38
CA ALA A 42 -17.81 26.77 32.87
C ALA A 42 -18.03 28.14 32.23
N CYS A 43 -18.30 28.18 30.92
CA CYS A 43 -18.88 29.33 30.26
C CYS A 43 -20.17 28.88 29.59
N TRP A 44 -21.29 29.33 30.15
CA TRP A 44 -22.63 29.18 29.63
C TRP A 44 -22.91 30.32 28.66
N ALA A 45 -23.29 30.01 27.43
CA ALA A 45 -23.87 30.95 26.47
C ALA A 45 -24.63 30.15 25.37
N PRO A 46 -25.57 30.75 24.62
CA PRO A 46 -26.97 30.37 24.66
C PRO A 46 -27.46 29.52 23.48
N VAL A 47 -28.63 28.93 23.71
CA VAL A 47 -29.53 28.31 22.72
C VAL A 47 -29.92 29.30 21.63
N GLY A 48 -29.69 28.92 20.37
CA GLY A 48 -30.24 29.62 19.21
C GLY A 48 -29.90 28.94 17.89
N GLY A 49 -30.93 28.50 17.15
CA GLY A 49 -30.82 28.20 15.72
C GLY A 49 -31.16 26.77 15.32
N ALA A 50 -32.46 26.49 15.12
CA ALA A 50 -32.92 25.35 14.32
C ALA A 50 -32.55 25.58 12.85
N GLY A 51 -31.32 25.21 12.47
CA GLY A 51 -30.88 25.09 11.08
C GLY A 51 -31.09 23.66 10.61
N GLY A 52 -31.97 23.48 9.62
CA GLY A 52 -32.27 22.18 9.02
C GLY A 52 -31.01 21.46 8.53
N SER A 53 -30.63 20.41 9.24
CA SER A 53 -29.57 19.48 8.85
C SER A 53 -30.00 18.71 7.61
N ARG A 54 -29.68 19.23 6.42
CA ARG A 54 -29.54 18.36 5.24
C ARG A 54 -28.57 17.23 5.64
N PRO A 55 -28.87 15.95 5.39
CA PRO A 55 -27.94 14.88 5.70
C PRO A 55 -26.67 15.15 4.89
N LEU A 56 -25.62 15.59 5.59
CA LEU A 56 -24.27 15.67 5.07
C LEU A 56 -24.00 14.29 4.46
N ALA A 57 -23.77 14.28 3.15
CA ALA A 57 -23.34 13.10 2.42
C ALA A 57 -22.27 12.41 3.27
N ARG A 58 -22.59 11.20 3.74
CA ARG A 58 -21.74 10.41 4.62
C ARG A 58 -20.36 10.34 3.99
N ARG A 59 -19.41 11.06 4.57
CA ARG A 59 -18.00 11.01 4.19
C ARG A 59 -17.57 9.58 4.53
N GLY A 60 -17.26 8.77 3.51
CA GLY A 60 -16.88 7.37 3.70
C GLY A 60 -15.73 7.29 4.70
N THR A 61 -15.96 6.60 5.81
CA THR A 61 -14.89 6.31 6.77
C THR A 61 -14.16 5.09 6.23
N ALA A 62 -12.93 5.28 5.76
CA ALA A 62 -12.03 4.17 5.54
C ALA A 62 -11.90 3.44 6.89
N ASP A 63 -12.56 2.27 6.99
CA ASP A 63 -12.52 1.46 8.20
C ASP A 63 -11.07 1.10 8.50
N LYS A 64 -10.69 1.02 9.78
CA LYS A 64 -9.32 0.68 10.21
C LYS A 64 -8.86 -0.67 9.63
N LEU A 65 -9.81 -1.53 9.29
CA LEU A 65 -9.58 -2.85 8.71
C LEU A 65 -9.40 -2.85 7.19
N THR A 66 -9.75 -1.75 6.49
CA THR A 66 -9.66 -1.64 5.02
C THR A 66 -8.30 -2.12 4.50
N GLY A 67 -7.22 -1.65 5.11
CA GLY A 67 -5.86 -1.99 4.71
C GLY A 67 -5.53 -3.48 4.82
N VAL A 68 -6.13 -4.19 5.78
CA VAL A 68 -5.90 -5.64 6.00
C VAL A 68 -6.56 -6.46 4.88
N HIS A 69 -7.76 -6.09 4.44
CA HIS A 69 -8.45 -6.80 3.36
C HIS A 69 -7.78 -6.65 2.00
N ILE A 70 -7.16 -5.49 1.74
CA ILE A 70 -6.54 -5.18 0.45
C ILE A 70 -5.04 -5.46 0.41
N GLN A 71 -4.40 -5.79 1.54
CA GLN A 71 -2.93 -5.85 1.67
C GLN A 71 -2.27 -6.81 0.65
N CYS A 72 -2.85 -8.00 0.45
CA CYS A 72 -2.33 -8.94 -0.54
C CYS A 72 -2.51 -8.42 -1.97
N GLN A 73 -3.69 -7.87 -2.28
CA GLN A 73 -4.02 -7.37 -3.61
C GLN A 73 -3.09 -6.21 -3.99
N VAL A 74 -2.95 -5.23 -3.11
CA VAL A 74 -2.08 -4.07 -3.35
C VAL A 74 -0.61 -4.49 -3.48
N CYS A 75 -0.16 -5.50 -2.72
CA CYS A 75 1.20 -6.02 -2.88
C CYS A 75 1.44 -6.57 -4.29
N LYS A 76 0.52 -7.41 -4.78
CA LYS A 76 0.64 -8.03 -6.11
C LYS A 76 0.61 -6.97 -7.20
N MET A 77 -0.26 -5.98 -7.08
CA MET A 77 -0.34 -4.84 -8.00
C MET A 77 0.95 -4.02 -7.96
N ALA A 78 1.46 -3.67 -6.77
CA ALA A 78 2.71 -2.95 -6.60
C ALA A 78 3.89 -3.65 -7.29
N MET A 79 4.04 -4.98 -7.10
CA MET A 79 5.11 -5.74 -7.76
C MET A 79 4.96 -5.80 -9.28
N LYS A 80 3.71 -5.81 -9.79
CA LYS A 80 3.45 -5.72 -11.22
C LYS A 80 3.88 -4.36 -11.76
N GLU A 81 3.46 -3.27 -11.10
CA GLU A 81 3.80 -1.90 -11.49
C GLU A 81 5.32 -1.64 -11.42
N ALA A 82 5.99 -2.09 -10.35
CA ALA A 82 7.44 -1.96 -10.23
C ALA A 82 8.18 -2.68 -11.37
N ARG A 83 7.77 -3.91 -11.70
CA ARG A 83 8.40 -4.70 -12.78
C ARG A 83 8.12 -4.10 -14.15
N THR A 84 6.88 -3.68 -14.41
CA THR A 84 6.51 -3.02 -15.67
C THR A 84 7.34 -1.75 -15.84
N ARG A 85 7.42 -0.91 -14.81
CA ARG A 85 8.14 0.35 -14.89
C ARG A 85 9.66 0.17 -15.03
N ALA A 86 10.25 -0.77 -14.28
CA ALA A 86 11.66 -1.08 -14.44
C ALA A 86 12.00 -1.57 -15.86
N ARG A 87 11.08 -2.27 -16.53
CA ARG A 87 11.26 -2.69 -17.93
C ARG A 87 11.03 -1.57 -18.93
N ASP A 88 9.94 -0.83 -18.78
CA ASP A 88 9.55 0.23 -19.72
C ASP A 88 10.54 1.40 -19.72
N GLU A 89 11.18 1.65 -18.58
CA GLU A 89 12.20 2.69 -18.40
C GLU A 89 13.64 2.13 -18.44
N ASP A 90 13.81 0.84 -18.74
CA ASP A 90 15.08 0.10 -18.75
C ASP A 90 16.00 0.37 -17.53
N ILE A 91 15.41 0.36 -16.34
CA ILE A 91 16.11 0.64 -15.09
C ILE A 91 16.93 -0.58 -14.67
N ARG A 92 18.26 -0.46 -14.78
CA ARG A 92 19.22 -1.52 -14.36
C ARG A 92 20.02 -1.18 -13.12
N ASP A 93 20.17 0.11 -12.83
CA ASP A 93 20.91 0.59 -11.68
C ASP A 93 20.17 0.26 -10.37
N GLU A 94 20.90 -0.31 -9.40
CA GLU A 94 20.36 -0.69 -8.10
C GLU A 94 19.84 0.53 -7.33
N SER A 95 20.51 1.68 -7.47
CA SER A 95 20.10 2.92 -6.78
C SER A 95 18.79 3.44 -7.34
N ALA A 96 18.61 3.40 -8.67
CA ALA A 96 17.37 3.75 -9.34
C ALA A 96 16.22 2.78 -9.01
N LEU A 97 16.48 1.47 -8.98
CA LEU A 97 15.50 0.46 -8.53
C LEU A 97 15.12 0.67 -7.05
N SER A 98 16.08 1.05 -6.21
CA SER A 98 15.82 1.39 -4.81
C SER A 98 14.93 2.61 -4.67
N ARG A 99 15.17 3.67 -5.46
CA ARG A 99 14.29 4.85 -5.51
C ARG A 99 12.89 4.51 -6.01
N LEU A 100 12.80 3.68 -7.06
CA LEU A 100 11.53 3.17 -7.56
C LEU A 100 10.73 2.49 -6.44
N MET A 101 11.35 1.57 -5.72
CA MET A 101 10.70 0.83 -4.63
C MET A 101 10.32 1.73 -3.43
N GLN A 102 11.09 2.77 -3.13
CA GLN A 102 10.79 3.73 -2.05
C GLN A 102 9.58 4.61 -2.38
N ASN A 103 9.43 5.00 -3.66
CA ASN A 103 8.36 5.89 -4.11
C ASN A 103 7.10 5.16 -4.59
N LEU A 104 7.19 3.85 -4.82
CA LEU A 104 6.15 3.01 -5.43
C LEU A 104 4.78 3.11 -4.76
N CYS A 105 4.73 3.35 -3.44
CA CYS A 105 3.47 3.38 -2.70
C CYS A 105 2.92 4.80 -2.48
N TRP A 106 3.57 5.84 -2.98
CA TRP A 106 3.19 7.23 -2.72
C TRP A 106 2.57 7.89 -3.94
N SER A 107 1.27 8.20 -3.87
CA SER A 107 0.49 8.80 -4.97
C SER A 107 1.01 10.17 -5.43
N THR A 108 1.74 10.87 -4.57
CA THR A 108 2.39 12.17 -4.87
C THR A 108 3.68 12.01 -5.67
N LYS A 109 4.20 10.78 -5.79
CA LYS A 109 5.40 10.46 -6.56
C LYS A 109 5.02 9.87 -7.90
N ARG A 110 5.84 10.15 -8.91
CA ARG A 110 5.66 9.66 -10.29
C ARG A 110 5.55 8.13 -10.33
N GLU A 111 6.30 7.44 -9.48
CA GLU A 111 6.33 5.97 -9.38
C GLU A 111 5.11 5.38 -8.66
N GLY A 112 4.48 6.15 -7.77
CA GLY A 112 3.32 5.71 -6.98
C GLY A 112 1.98 6.25 -7.46
N GLN A 113 1.95 7.02 -8.55
CA GLN A 113 0.72 7.58 -9.13
C GLN A 113 -0.36 6.52 -9.43
N TRP A 114 0.05 5.28 -9.74
CA TRP A 114 -0.88 4.16 -9.95
C TRP A 114 -1.79 3.89 -8.74
N VAL A 115 -1.35 4.24 -7.52
CA VAL A 115 -2.16 4.08 -6.30
C VAL A 115 -3.43 4.93 -6.36
N ALA A 116 -3.35 6.13 -6.92
CA ALA A 116 -4.51 7.02 -7.11
C ALA A 116 -5.41 6.58 -8.27
N MET A 117 -5.04 5.55 -9.03
CA MET A 117 -5.90 4.92 -10.04
C MET A 117 -6.71 3.75 -9.46
N LEU A 118 -6.56 3.45 -8.17
CA LEU A 118 -7.25 2.35 -7.52
C LEU A 118 -8.50 2.83 -6.81
N ASP A 119 -9.54 2.00 -6.89
CA ASP A 119 -10.82 2.17 -6.22
C ASP A 119 -11.10 0.92 -5.40
N ILE A 120 -11.71 1.08 -4.23
CA ILE A 120 -12.04 -0.04 -3.34
C ILE A 120 -13.52 -0.35 -3.47
N GLU A 121 -13.85 -1.57 -3.89
CA GLU A 121 -15.24 -2.04 -3.97
C GLU A 121 -15.46 -3.22 -3.02
N ARG A 122 -16.66 -3.36 -2.46
CA ARG A 122 -17.01 -4.60 -1.74
C ARG A 122 -17.07 -5.75 -2.72
N ASN A 123 -16.59 -6.92 -2.30
CA ASN A 123 -16.88 -8.14 -3.05
C ASN A 123 -18.39 -8.42 -3.05
N LYS A 124 -18.86 -9.17 -4.05
CA LYS A 124 -20.29 -9.50 -4.22
C LYS A 124 -20.87 -10.27 -3.02
N GLU A 125 -20.02 -10.99 -2.30
CA GLU A 125 -20.36 -11.77 -1.11
C GLU A 125 -20.40 -10.93 0.18
N GLY A 126 -19.97 -9.66 0.13
CA GLY A 126 -19.93 -8.73 1.27
C GLY A 126 -18.84 -8.99 2.33
N SER A 127 -18.11 -10.10 2.21
CA SER A 127 -17.09 -10.57 3.15
C SER A 127 -15.71 -9.91 3.01
N GLY A 128 -15.48 -9.13 1.94
CA GLY A 128 -14.16 -8.61 1.60
C GLY A 128 -14.19 -7.35 0.75
N LEU A 129 -13.00 -6.80 0.52
CA LEU A 129 -12.77 -5.65 -0.37
C LEU A 129 -11.93 -6.10 -1.56
N LEU A 130 -12.19 -5.51 -2.72
CA LEU A 130 -11.47 -5.72 -3.96
C LEU A 130 -10.91 -4.40 -4.47
N LEU A 131 -9.71 -4.44 -5.06
CA LEU A 131 -9.12 -3.31 -5.74
C LEU A 131 -9.40 -3.36 -7.23
N HIS A 132 -9.97 -2.28 -7.75
CA HIS A 132 -10.21 -2.08 -9.17
C HIS A 132 -9.31 -0.97 -9.69
N LYS A 133 -8.49 -1.28 -10.70
CA LYS A 133 -7.73 -0.25 -11.42
C LYS A 133 -8.67 0.45 -12.40
N LYS A 134 -8.75 1.77 -12.31
CA LYS A 134 -9.47 2.63 -13.25
C LYS A 134 -8.49 3.17 -14.30
N ASP A 135 -9.03 3.69 -15.40
CA ASP A 135 -8.22 4.16 -16.53
C ASP A 135 -7.58 5.53 -16.31
N ARG A 136 -8.08 6.31 -15.34
CA ARG A 136 -7.62 7.66 -15.03
C ARG A 136 -7.12 7.76 -13.60
N VAL A 137 -6.30 8.78 -13.35
CA VAL A 137 -5.84 9.13 -12.00
C VAL A 137 -6.96 9.84 -11.26
N GLY A 138 -7.26 9.37 -10.05
CA GLY A 138 -8.27 9.93 -9.17
C GLY A 138 -7.70 10.96 -8.19
N GLU A 139 -8.59 11.70 -7.54
CA GLU A 139 -8.26 12.48 -6.35
C GLU A 139 -7.90 11.53 -5.21
N CYS A 140 -6.73 11.72 -4.60
CA CYS A 140 -6.32 10.88 -3.48
C CYS A 140 -7.02 11.30 -2.18
N ARG A 141 -8.05 10.54 -1.80
CA ARG A 141 -8.86 10.75 -0.59
C ARG A 141 -8.68 9.58 0.39
N ALA A 142 -9.72 9.18 1.12
CA ALA A 142 -9.60 8.27 2.25
C ALA A 142 -9.25 6.84 1.81
N GLU A 143 -9.81 6.36 0.70
CA GLU A 143 -9.49 5.03 0.17
C GLU A 143 -8.11 5.00 -0.46
N CYS A 144 -7.78 6.02 -1.26
CA CYS A 144 -6.41 6.15 -1.79
C CYS A 144 -5.36 6.16 -0.67
N GLN A 145 -5.59 6.89 0.43
CA GLN A 145 -4.72 6.85 1.61
C GLN A 145 -4.66 5.46 2.24
N ALA A 146 -5.80 4.75 2.36
CA ALA A 146 -5.82 3.37 2.85
C ALA A 146 -4.99 2.43 1.96
N VAL A 147 -5.05 2.59 0.63
CA VAL A 147 -4.22 1.83 -0.33
C VAL A 147 -2.74 2.17 -0.13
N GLN A 148 -2.36 3.44 0.00
CA GLN A 148 -0.96 3.83 0.25
C GLN A 148 -0.41 3.17 1.52
N HIS A 149 -1.16 3.25 2.63
CA HIS A 149 -0.76 2.62 3.89
C HIS A 149 -0.65 1.10 3.77
N ALA A 150 -1.62 0.46 3.11
CA ALA A 150 -1.60 -0.98 2.87
C ALA A 150 -0.41 -1.39 1.99
N CYS A 151 -0.09 -0.61 0.96
CA CYS A 151 1.06 -0.84 0.08
C CYS A 151 2.38 -0.79 0.86
N VAL A 152 2.61 0.30 1.63
CA VAL A 152 3.82 0.45 2.45
C VAL A 152 3.98 -0.74 3.39
N LYS A 153 2.90 -1.11 4.08
CA LYS A 153 2.90 -2.26 5.00
C LYS A 153 3.08 -3.60 4.30
N ALA A 154 2.62 -3.75 3.07
CA ALA A 154 2.75 -4.99 2.32
C ALA A 154 4.19 -5.26 1.88
N VAL A 155 4.95 -4.22 1.54
CA VAL A 155 6.32 -4.33 1.04
C VAL A 155 7.40 -4.12 2.12
N GLU A 156 6.98 -3.75 3.33
CA GLU A 156 7.85 -3.46 4.47
C GLU A 156 8.79 -4.63 4.79
N GLY A 157 10.10 -4.34 4.84
CA GLY A 157 11.15 -5.33 5.12
C GLY A 157 11.48 -6.26 3.96
N ARG A 158 10.89 -6.05 2.77
CA ARG A 158 11.14 -6.86 1.57
C ARG A 158 11.64 -6.02 0.39
N GLN A 159 11.84 -4.71 0.54
CA GLN A 159 12.25 -3.83 -0.55
C GLN A 159 13.60 -4.22 -1.15
N LYS A 160 14.61 -4.56 -0.33
CA LYS A 160 15.92 -5.02 -0.83
C LYS A 160 15.82 -6.29 -1.67
N ALA A 161 14.98 -7.24 -1.24
CA ALA A 161 14.72 -8.46 -1.99
C ALA A 161 14.01 -8.16 -3.33
N ALA A 162 13.07 -7.21 -3.34
CA ALA A 162 12.42 -6.75 -4.56
C ALA A 162 13.42 -6.12 -5.53
N VAL A 163 14.31 -5.24 -5.05
CA VAL A 163 15.37 -4.60 -5.85
C VAL A 163 16.28 -5.64 -6.49
N ALA A 164 16.81 -6.59 -5.71
CA ALA A 164 17.65 -7.67 -6.23
C ALA A 164 16.92 -8.48 -7.32
N MET A 165 15.66 -8.85 -7.07
CA MET A 165 14.87 -9.58 -8.06
C MET A 165 14.56 -8.79 -9.33
N LEU A 166 14.34 -7.48 -9.22
CA LEU A 166 14.12 -6.61 -10.38
C LEU A 166 15.41 -6.47 -11.20
N SER A 167 16.56 -6.30 -10.53
CA SER A 167 17.88 -6.28 -11.15
C SER A 167 18.17 -7.58 -11.91
N ASP A 168 17.83 -8.72 -11.32
CA ASP A 168 17.97 -10.06 -11.91
C ASP A 168 16.90 -10.39 -12.97
N LEU A 169 16.04 -9.42 -13.34
CA LEU A 169 14.95 -9.59 -14.30
C LEU A 169 13.97 -10.73 -13.97
N ALA A 170 13.78 -11.00 -12.68
CA ALA A 170 12.93 -12.10 -12.22
C ALA A 170 11.52 -12.05 -12.84
N GLY A 171 10.94 -13.24 -13.02
CA GLY A 171 9.55 -13.40 -13.45
C GLY A 171 8.57 -12.77 -12.44
N LEU A 172 7.45 -12.22 -12.92
CA LEU A 172 6.44 -11.58 -12.06
C LEU A 172 5.93 -12.50 -10.95
N ALA A 173 5.69 -13.77 -11.28
CA ALA A 173 5.23 -14.75 -10.30
C ALA A 173 6.26 -14.98 -9.18
N LYS A 174 7.55 -15.09 -9.51
CA LYS A 174 8.63 -15.23 -8.52
C LYS A 174 8.73 -14.00 -7.64
N LEU A 175 8.70 -12.81 -8.24
CA LEU A 175 8.73 -11.53 -7.53
C LEU A 175 7.54 -11.41 -6.55
N GLN A 176 6.31 -11.66 -7.02
CA GLN A 176 5.12 -11.61 -6.19
C GLN A 176 5.15 -12.66 -5.08
N ASN A 177 5.52 -13.90 -5.37
CA ASN A 177 5.54 -14.97 -4.37
C ASN A 177 6.57 -14.71 -3.27
N THR A 178 7.70 -14.07 -3.59
CA THR A 178 8.74 -13.76 -2.59
C THR A 178 8.43 -12.50 -1.79
N VAL A 179 8.03 -11.41 -2.45
CA VAL A 179 7.78 -10.13 -1.76
C VAL A 179 6.43 -10.17 -1.02
N CYS A 180 5.40 -10.74 -1.64
CA CYS A 180 4.04 -10.73 -1.11
C CYS A 180 3.70 -11.97 -0.27
N GLU A 181 4.66 -12.82 0.07
CA GLU A 181 4.45 -14.02 0.88
C GLU A 181 3.70 -13.72 2.18
N ARG A 182 4.17 -12.72 2.94
CA ARG A 182 3.60 -12.34 4.24
C ARG A 182 2.19 -11.73 4.12
N PRO A 183 1.96 -10.69 3.28
CA PRO A 183 0.63 -10.10 3.14
C PRO A 183 -0.38 -11.02 2.45
N CYS A 184 0.06 -11.99 1.66
CA CYS A 184 -0.82 -12.96 0.98
C CYS A 184 -0.94 -14.31 1.69
N LYS A 185 -0.33 -14.50 2.86
CA LYS A 185 -0.50 -15.73 3.63
C LYS A 185 -1.98 -15.87 3.98
N LYS A 186 -2.58 -17.02 3.62
CA LYS A 186 -3.98 -17.32 3.96
C LYS A 186 -4.18 -17.18 5.47
N ARG A 187 -5.08 -16.28 5.84
CA ARG A 187 -5.49 -15.98 7.21
C ARG A 187 -6.97 -15.64 7.15
N GLU A 188 -7.69 -15.95 8.23
CA GLU A 188 -9.03 -15.43 8.41
C GLU A 188 -8.95 -13.91 8.56
N LEU A 189 -9.60 -13.20 7.65
CA LEU A 189 -9.66 -11.74 7.69
C LEU A 189 -10.73 -11.34 8.71
N PRO A 190 -10.47 -10.33 9.56
CA PRO A 190 -11.50 -9.78 10.42
C PRO A 190 -12.74 -9.38 9.61
N PRO A 191 -13.97 -9.48 10.16
CA PRO A 191 -15.15 -9.04 9.44
C PRO A 191 -15.11 -7.53 9.19
N LEU A 192 -15.45 -7.12 7.97
CA LEU A 192 -15.65 -5.70 7.64
C LEU A 192 -16.80 -5.14 8.47
N SER A 193 -16.64 -3.92 8.97
CA SER A 193 -17.76 -3.28 9.65
C SER A 193 -18.94 -3.09 8.67
N SER A 194 -20.15 -3.29 9.18
CA SER A 194 -21.39 -2.95 8.46
C SER A 194 -21.49 -1.46 8.09
N ARG A 195 -20.67 -0.63 8.74
CA ARG A 195 -20.56 0.82 8.50
C ARG A 195 -19.54 1.19 7.44
N TRP A 196 -18.73 0.26 6.92
CA TRP A 196 -17.82 0.57 5.82
C TRP A 196 -18.64 0.98 4.61
N VAL A 197 -18.36 2.19 4.11
CA VAL A 197 -18.97 2.81 2.95
C VAL A 197 -17.85 3.27 2.05
N GLY A 198 -17.88 2.81 0.80
CA GLY A 198 -16.87 3.19 -0.18
C GLY A 198 -16.97 4.66 -0.59
N GLU A 199 -15.83 5.27 -0.89
CA GLU A 199 -15.79 6.59 -1.49
C GLU A 199 -16.04 6.50 -3.00
N LYS A 200 -16.71 7.49 -3.58
CA LYS A 200 -16.85 7.53 -5.03
C LYS A 200 -15.52 7.94 -5.65
N PHE A 201 -15.01 7.12 -6.57
CA PHE A 201 -13.89 7.49 -7.41
C PHE A 201 -14.16 8.81 -8.14
N LYS A 202 -13.30 9.80 -7.94
CA LYS A 202 -13.37 11.10 -8.62
C LYS A 202 -12.07 11.33 -9.37
N VAL A 203 -12.15 11.57 -10.67
CA VAL A 203 -10.97 11.85 -11.51
C VAL A 203 -10.30 13.15 -11.05
N ALA A 204 -8.98 13.15 -10.93
CA ALA A 204 -8.22 14.35 -10.58
C ALA A 204 -8.44 15.44 -11.65
N GLY A 205 -8.73 16.67 -11.21
CA GLY A 205 -8.93 17.81 -12.11
C GLY A 205 -10.32 17.90 -12.77
N SER A 206 -11.26 17.01 -12.48
CA SER A 206 -12.59 17.02 -13.12
C SER A 206 -13.59 18.03 -12.50
N ALA A 207 -13.18 19.28 -12.38
CA ALA A 207 -14.11 20.41 -12.38
C ALA A 207 -14.26 20.87 -13.83
N GLY A 208 -15.11 20.17 -14.60
CA GLY A 208 -15.66 20.68 -15.86
C GLY A 208 -14.67 20.99 -17.00
N SER A 209 -13.86 20.03 -17.46
CA SER A 209 -13.28 20.12 -18.80
C SER A 209 -13.15 18.76 -19.46
N ALA A 210 -13.89 18.61 -20.55
CA ALA A 210 -13.51 17.71 -21.62
C ALA A 210 -12.09 18.08 -22.11
N ALA A 211 -11.33 17.07 -22.52
CA ALA A 211 -9.95 17.15 -23.03
C ALA A 211 -8.84 17.24 -21.98
N VAL A 212 -8.46 16.09 -21.43
CA VAL A 212 -7.03 15.75 -21.39
C VAL A 212 -6.90 14.37 -22.04
N ARG A 213 -6.40 14.40 -23.28
CA ARG A 213 -6.08 13.24 -24.11
C ARG A 213 -4.78 12.61 -23.58
N ASP A 214 -4.73 11.31 -23.77
CA ASP A 214 -3.76 10.25 -23.44
C ASP A 214 -2.23 10.50 -23.60
N ALA A 215 -1.74 11.73 -23.81
CA ALA A 215 -0.35 11.95 -24.23
C ALA A 215 0.54 12.80 -23.30
N ASP A 216 -0.01 13.56 -22.35
CA ASP A 216 0.76 14.67 -21.74
C ASP A 216 1.27 14.43 -20.30
N TYR A 217 0.93 13.33 -19.66
CA TYR A 217 1.41 13.09 -18.28
C TYR A 217 2.88 12.64 -18.18
N ARG A 218 3.54 12.31 -19.30
CA ARG A 218 5.01 12.12 -19.33
C ARG A 218 5.79 13.45 -19.27
N GLY A 219 5.14 14.59 -19.52
CA GLY A 219 5.78 15.90 -19.64
C GLY A 219 5.85 16.72 -18.34
N LEU A 220 4.94 16.48 -17.38
CA LEU A 220 4.74 17.38 -16.24
C LEU A 220 5.75 17.27 -15.08
N TYR A 221 6.62 16.24 -15.07
CA TYR A 221 7.65 16.08 -14.03
C TYR A 221 9.10 16.19 -14.55
N ARG A 222 9.32 16.59 -15.81
CA ARG A 222 10.68 16.84 -16.34
C ARG A 222 11.23 18.24 -15.97
N ARG A 223 10.54 19.01 -15.14
CA ARG A 223 10.91 20.41 -14.83
C ARG A 223 11.62 20.63 -13.49
N GLU A 224 11.87 19.58 -12.71
CA GLU A 224 12.60 19.69 -11.43
C GLU A 224 14.08 19.25 -11.53
N GLU A 225 14.63 19.07 -12.74
CA GLU A 225 16.06 18.77 -12.97
C GLU A 225 16.73 19.82 -13.89
N LEU A 226 16.58 21.11 -13.53
CA LEU A 226 17.43 22.20 -14.02
C LEU A 226 17.93 23.03 -12.83
#